data_AF-A0A537JYP6-F1
#
_entry.id   AF-A0A537JYP6-F1
#
_cell.length_a   1.000
_cell.length_b   1.000
_cell.length_c   1.000
_cell.angle_alpha   90.00
_cell.angle_beta   90.00
_cell.angle_gamma   90.00
#
_symmetry.space_group_name_H-M   'P 1'
#
loop_
_entity.id
_entity.type
_entity.pdbx_description
1 polymer ?
#
loop_
_entity_poly.entity_id
_entity_poly.type
_entity_poly.pdbx_seq_one_letter_code
_entity_poly.pdbx_strand_id
1 'polypeptide(L)'
;MPPSTAPTSFWKKIAGFFEKTGYYVSEAFQKLFGADAAKHFAVASLEVLKSDLGKIVIEAVHEASALAAGIDKRAAAFAKIAVTAKAAGIDAKDSIVNMLIELAVQSVKLSFWQR
;
A
#
# COMPACT_ATOMS: atom_id res chain seq x y z
N MET A 1 -27.13 20.95 4.54
CA MET A 1 -26.19 20.53 3.48
C MET A 1 -25.42 19.34 4.00
N PRO A 2 -25.42 18.17 3.34
CA PRO A 2 -24.57 17.09 3.78
C PRO A 2 -23.10 17.52 3.61
N PRO A 3 -22.20 17.18 4.55
CA PRO A 3 -20.77 17.42 4.36
C PRO A 3 -20.32 16.62 3.14
N SER A 4 -19.74 17.31 2.16
CA SER A 4 -19.08 16.69 1.02
C SER A 4 -17.92 15.84 1.53
N THR A 5 -18.14 14.54 1.69
CA THR A 5 -17.08 13.57 1.90
C THR A 5 -16.33 13.44 0.59
N ALA A 6 -15.30 14.25 0.38
CA ALA A 6 -14.39 14.08 -0.74
C ALA A 6 -13.35 13.01 -0.35
N PRO A 7 -13.39 11.77 -0.86
CA PRO A 7 -12.29 10.83 -0.68
C PRO A 7 -11.35 10.98 -1.87
N THR A 8 -10.86 12.18 -2.18
CA THR A 8 -10.33 12.45 -3.53
C THR A 8 -8.81 12.58 -3.61
N SER A 9 -8.08 13.21 -2.68
CA SER A 9 -6.64 13.45 -2.93
C SER A 9 -5.77 12.21 -2.70
N PHE A 10 -6.05 11.44 -1.65
CA PHE A 10 -5.26 10.25 -1.28
C PHE A 10 -5.52 9.08 -2.24
N TRP A 11 -6.79 8.76 -2.48
CA TRP A 11 -7.18 7.76 -3.47
C TRP A 11 -6.82 8.18 -4.90
N LYS A 12 -6.79 9.48 -5.25
CA LYS A 12 -6.18 9.93 -6.52
C LYS A 12 -4.67 9.76 -6.55
N LYS A 13 -3.95 9.97 -5.45
CA LYS A 13 -2.49 9.73 -5.38
C LYS A 13 -2.18 8.24 -5.52
N ILE A 14 -2.99 7.38 -4.92
CA ILE A 14 -2.91 5.94 -5.05
C ILE A 14 -3.32 5.51 -6.46
N ALA A 15 -4.42 6.03 -7.02
CA ALA A 15 -4.82 5.76 -8.38
C ALA A 15 -3.77 6.25 -9.40
N GLY A 16 -3.16 7.40 -9.17
CA GLY A 16 -2.05 7.93 -9.98
C GLY A 16 -0.74 7.17 -9.77
N PHE A 17 -0.51 6.60 -8.58
CA PHE A 17 0.53 5.59 -8.39
C PHE A 17 0.21 4.39 -9.28
N PHE A 18 -1.00 3.84 -9.18
CA PHE A 18 -1.46 2.66 -9.92
C PHE A 18 -1.49 2.82 -11.45
N GLU A 19 -1.86 3.99 -11.97
CA GLU A 19 -1.75 4.32 -13.41
C GLU A 19 -0.28 4.36 -13.86
N LYS A 20 0.65 4.72 -12.97
CA LYS A 20 2.10 4.75 -13.25
C LYS A 20 2.80 3.42 -12.96
N THR A 21 2.34 2.62 -11.97
CA THR A 21 3.02 1.39 -11.53
C THR A 21 3.10 0.34 -12.63
N GLY A 22 2.18 0.35 -13.60
CA GLY A 22 2.25 -0.52 -14.79
C GLY A 22 3.53 -0.35 -15.64
N TYR A 23 4.32 0.70 -15.40
CA TYR A 23 5.57 1.00 -16.11
C TYR A 23 6.81 1.06 -15.20
N TYR A 24 6.65 1.02 -13.89
CA TYR A 24 7.60 1.67 -13.00
C TYR A 24 7.81 0.86 -11.70
N VAL A 25 8.71 -0.11 -11.80
CA VAL A 25 9.40 -0.78 -10.69
C VAL A 25 10.84 -0.25 -10.60
N SER A 26 11.49 -0.28 -9.43
CA SER A 26 12.81 0.34 -9.20
C SER A 26 13.81 -0.24 -10.16
N GLU A 27 14.72 0.63 -10.61
CA GLU A 27 15.87 0.18 -11.37
C GLU A 27 16.65 -0.91 -10.64
N ALA A 28 16.70 -0.91 -9.30
CA ALA A 28 17.37 -1.96 -8.53
C ALA A 28 16.68 -3.33 -8.68
N PHE A 29 15.34 -3.38 -8.60
CA PHE A 29 14.60 -4.61 -8.80
C PHE A 29 14.64 -5.04 -10.28
N GLN A 30 14.55 -4.09 -11.22
CA GLN A 30 14.73 -4.38 -12.65
C GLN A 30 16.14 -4.90 -12.97
N LYS A 31 17.19 -4.38 -12.32
CA LYS A 31 18.58 -4.85 -12.46
C LYS A 31 18.76 -6.27 -11.92
N LEU A 32 18.02 -6.66 -10.89
CA LEU A 32 18.12 -7.99 -10.27
C LEU A 32 17.25 -9.05 -10.95
N PHE A 33 16.04 -8.67 -11.39
CA PHE A 33 15.03 -9.62 -11.85
C PHE A 33 14.64 -9.44 -13.33
N GLY A 34 15.12 -8.38 -13.98
CA GLY A 34 14.74 -8.01 -15.33
C GLY A 34 13.47 -7.15 -15.39
N ALA A 35 13.34 -6.35 -16.45
CA ALA A 35 12.22 -5.44 -16.63
C ALA A 35 10.86 -6.15 -16.75
N ASP A 36 10.85 -7.36 -17.32
CA ASP A 36 9.63 -8.15 -17.52
C ASP A 36 9.06 -8.67 -16.19
N ALA A 37 9.89 -9.33 -15.38
CA ALA A 37 9.49 -9.80 -14.04
C ALA A 37 9.07 -8.63 -13.14
N ALA A 38 9.75 -7.49 -13.26
CA ALA A 38 9.40 -6.27 -12.56
C ALA A 38 8.00 -5.78 -12.93
N LYS A 39 7.67 -5.72 -14.23
CA LYS A 39 6.33 -5.35 -14.69
C LYS A 39 5.25 -6.29 -14.18
N HIS A 40 5.49 -7.61 -14.24
CA HIS A 40 4.56 -8.60 -13.70
C HIS A 40 4.36 -8.47 -12.19
N PHE A 41 5.44 -8.22 -11.44
CA PHE A 41 5.38 -7.96 -10.01
C PHE A 41 4.57 -6.71 -9.67
N ALA A 42 4.74 -5.62 -10.42
CA ALA A 42 3.95 -4.40 -10.25
C ALA A 42 2.46 -4.63 -10.48
N VAL A 43 2.09 -5.32 -11.55
CA VAL A 43 0.69 -5.64 -11.87
C VAL A 43 0.10 -6.56 -10.80
N ALA A 44 0.83 -7.60 -10.37
CA ALA A 44 0.38 -8.47 -9.30
C ALA A 44 0.20 -7.71 -7.98
N SER A 45 1.17 -6.87 -7.61
CA SER A 45 1.11 -6.04 -6.40
C SER A 45 -0.07 -5.07 -6.41
N LEU A 46 -0.36 -4.49 -7.58
CA LEU A 46 -1.53 -3.64 -7.81
C LEU A 46 -2.82 -4.40 -7.53
N GLU A 47 -2.98 -5.59 -8.12
CA GLU A 47 -4.18 -6.39 -7.93
C GLU A 47 -4.35 -6.84 -6.47
N VAL A 48 -3.25 -7.20 -5.79
CA VAL A 48 -3.33 -7.53 -4.35
C VAL A 48 -3.68 -6.29 -3.52
N LEU A 49 -3.16 -5.10 -3.84
CA LEU A 49 -3.53 -3.87 -3.14
C LEU A 49 -5.00 -3.44 -3.38
N LYS A 50 -5.61 -3.85 -4.50
CA LYS A 50 -7.05 -3.66 -4.77
C LYS A 50 -7.95 -4.66 -4.07
N SER A 51 -7.40 -5.77 -3.56
CA SER A 51 -8.17 -6.73 -2.76
C SER A 51 -8.70 -6.09 -1.47
N ASP A 52 -9.65 -6.72 -0.81
CA ASP A 52 -10.19 -6.19 0.45
C ASP A 52 -9.13 -6.10 1.55
N LEU A 53 -8.23 -7.09 1.63
CA LEU A 53 -7.06 -7.01 2.50
C LEU A 53 -6.15 -5.83 2.11
N GLY A 54 -5.90 -5.65 0.82
CA GLY A 54 -5.08 -4.54 0.31
C GLY A 54 -5.63 -3.17 0.67
N LYS A 55 -6.94 -2.97 0.55
CA LYS A 55 -7.64 -1.73 0.96
C LYS A 55 -7.50 -1.48 2.47
N ILE A 56 -7.72 -2.52 3.28
CA ILE A 56 -7.54 -2.46 4.74
C ILE A 56 -6.11 -2.00 5.09
N VAL A 57 -5.10 -2.58 4.42
CA VAL A 57 -3.70 -2.23 4.64
C VAL A 57 -3.40 -0.79 4.25
N ILE A 58 -3.87 -0.34 3.09
CA ILE A 58 -3.71 1.04 2.62
C ILE A 58 -4.30 2.03 3.64
N GLU A 59 -5.51 1.77 4.12
CA GLU A 59 -6.19 2.64 5.07
C GLU A 59 -5.45 2.69 6.41
N ALA A 60 -5.03 1.52 6.94
CA ALA A 60 -4.27 1.46 8.18
C ALA A 60 -2.92 2.18 8.09
N VAL A 61 -2.21 2.07 6.96
CA VAL A 61 -0.96 2.78 6.72
C VAL A 61 -1.19 4.28 6.58
N HIS A 62 -2.27 4.71 5.92
CA HIS A 62 -2.64 6.12 5.82
C HIS A 62 -2.89 6.74 7.19
N GLU A 63 -3.72 6.10 8.02
CA GLU A 63 -3.98 6.57 9.36
C GLU A 63 -2.72 6.60 10.23
N ALA A 64 -1.91 5.54 10.16
CA ALA A 64 -0.65 5.49 10.88
C ALA A 64 0.31 6.61 10.43
N SER A 65 0.27 7.00 9.16
CA SER A 65 1.08 8.12 8.64
C SER A 65 0.74 9.46 9.29
N ALA A 66 -0.52 9.65 9.69
CA ALA A 66 -1.01 10.86 10.36
C ALA A 66 -0.68 10.91 11.88
N LEU A 67 -0.19 9.81 12.47
CA LEU A 67 0.20 9.78 13.88
C LEU A 67 1.39 10.70 14.19
N ALA A 68 1.43 11.20 15.42
CA ALA A 68 2.50 12.05 15.92
C ALA A 68 3.88 11.36 15.88
N ALA A 69 4.94 12.17 15.86
CA ALA A 69 6.31 11.67 15.98
C ALA A 69 6.52 10.96 17.33
N GLY A 70 7.34 9.91 17.36
CA GLY A 70 7.60 9.08 18.55
C GLY A 70 6.63 7.91 18.72
N ILE A 71 5.55 7.83 17.95
CA ILE A 71 4.69 6.64 17.88
C ILE A 71 5.26 5.66 16.85
N ASP A 72 5.32 4.38 17.20
CA ASP A 72 5.64 3.32 16.24
C ASP A 72 4.46 3.12 15.26
N LYS A 73 4.54 3.84 14.14
CA LYS A 73 3.55 3.81 13.06
C LYS A 73 3.41 2.41 12.44
N ARG A 74 4.49 1.62 12.42
CA ARG A 74 4.45 0.26 11.86
C ARG A 74 3.61 -0.63 12.76
N ALA A 75 3.88 -0.62 14.07
CA ALA A 75 3.13 -1.41 15.04
C ALA A 75 1.64 -1.01 15.06
N ALA A 76 1.35 0.30 15.00
CA ALA A 76 -0.03 0.81 14.95
C ALA A 76 -0.79 0.34 13.69
N ALA A 77 -0.16 0.42 12.51
CA ALA A 77 -0.75 -0.09 11.28
C ALA A 77 -1.00 -1.60 11.36
N PHE A 78 -0.02 -2.36 11.86
CA PHE A 78 -0.12 -3.83 11.97
C PHE A 78 -1.28 -4.26 12.87
N ALA A 79 -1.40 -3.64 14.05
CA ALA A 79 -2.49 -3.93 14.98
C ALA A 79 -3.86 -3.66 14.36
N LYS A 80 -4.00 -2.53 13.63
CA LYS A 80 -5.25 -2.19 12.96
C LYS A 80 -5.59 -3.15 11.82
N ILE A 81 -4.60 -3.56 11.03
CA ILE A 81 -4.80 -4.54 9.95
C ILE A 81 -5.27 -5.87 10.53
N ALA A 82 -4.61 -6.38 11.58
CA ALA A 82 -4.97 -7.65 12.19
C ALA A 82 -6.42 -7.65 12.70
N VAL A 83 -6.85 -6.57 13.36
CA VAL A 83 -8.23 -6.43 13.86
C VAL A 83 -9.23 -6.36 12.70
N THR A 84 -8.96 -5.53 11.69
CA THR A 84 -9.91 -5.26 10.61
C THR A 84 -10.00 -6.45 9.64
N ALA A 85 -8.87 -7.09 9.32
CA ALA A 85 -8.84 -8.31 8.50
C ALA A 85 -9.60 -9.45 9.18
N LYS A 86 -9.39 -9.65 10.50
CA LYS A 86 -10.15 -10.64 11.28
C LYS A 86 -11.65 -10.35 11.29
N ALA A 87 -12.04 -9.09 11.46
CA ALA A 87 -13.45 -8.68 11.40
C ALA A 87 -14.09 -8.92 10.02
N ALA A 88 -13.30 -8.82 8.95
CA ALA A 88 -13.71 -9.12 7.58
C ALA A 88 -13.66 -10.63 7.24
N GLY A 89 -13.28 -11.51 8.18
CA GLY A 89 -13.12 -12.94 7.93
C GLY A 89 -11.92 -13.30 7.07
N ILE A 90 -10.94 -12.40 6.94
CA ILE A 90 -9.73 -12.59 6.14
C ILE A 90 -8.63 -13.11 7.07
N ASP A 91 -8.19 -14.35 6.85
CA ASP A 91 -7.01 -14.90 7.49
C ASP A 91 -5.79 -14.73 6.58
N ALA A 92 -4.88 -13.84 6.99
CA ALA A 92 -3.68 -13.51 6.23
C ALA A 92 -2.44 -13.73 7.09
N LYS A 93 -1.45 -14.43 6.53
CA LYS A 93 -0.16 -14.62 7.20
C LYS A 93 0.55 -13.28 7.39
N ASP A 94 1.25 -13.12 8.51
CA ASP A 94 2.02 -11.91 8.82
C ASP A 94 3.01 -11.52 7.71
N SER A 95 3.58 -12.48 6.99
CA SER A 95 4.47 -12.21 5.86
C SER A 95 3.75 -11.47 4.72
N ILE A 96 2.49 -11.83 4.44
CA ILE A 96 1.66 -11.17 3.42
C ILE A 96 1.28 -9.77 3.90
N VAL A 97 0.90 -9.62 5.18
CA VAL A 97 0.58 -8.32 5.77
C VAL A 97 1.79 -7.40 5.76
N ASN A 98 2.97 -7.89 6.13
CA ASN A 98 4.23 -7.12 6.06
C ASN A 98 4.54 -6.68 4.62
N MET A 99 4.43 -7.59 3.66
CA MET A 99 4.64 -7.25 2.24
C MET A 99 3.67 -6.15 1.78
N LEU A 100 2.38 -6.26 2.14
CA LEU A 100 1.38 -5.26 1.76
C LEU A 100 1.60 -3.91 2.45
N ILE A 101 2.06 -3.90 3.70
CA ILE A 101 2.43 -2.66 4.40
C ILE A 101 3.61 -2.00 3.69
N GLU A 102 4.64 -2.75 3.30
CA GLU A 102 5.77 -2.18 2.57
C GLU A 102 5.32 -1.62 1.21
N LEU A 103 4.49 -2.34 0.46
CA LEU A 103 3.91 -1.88 -0.80
C LEU A 103 3.04 -0.62 -0.60
N ALA A 104 2.22 -0.58 0.46
CA ALA A 104 1.37 0.56 0.79
C ALA A 104 2.18 1.77 1.26
N VAL A 105 3.21 1.59 2.10
CA VAL A 105 4.09 2.69 2.51
C VAL A 105 4.81 3.28 1.30
N GLN A 106 5.26 2.43 0.38
CA GLN A 106 5.93 2.85 -0.85
C GLN A 106 4.98 3.58 -1.80
N SER A 107 3.71 3.14 -1.91
CA SER A 107 2.70 3.85 -2.71
C SER A 107 2.35 5.21 -2.11
N VAL A 108 2.27 5.32 -0.78
CA VAL A 108 2.03 6.58 -0.06
C VAL A 108 3.19 7.56 -0.20
N LYS A 109 4.43 7.07 -0.16
CA LYS A 109 5.63 7.91 -0.27
C LYS A 109 5.99 8.29 -1.72
N LEU A 110 5.30 7.77 -2.74
CA LEU A 110 5.69 7.87 -4.16
C LEU A 110 7.14 7.41 -4.41
N SER A 111 7.75 6.67 -3.48
CA SER A 111 9.22 6.63 -3.32
C SER A 111 9.92 5.45 -3.99
N PHE A 112 9.31 4.83 -4.99
CA PHE A 112 10.09 3.99 -5.92
C PHE A 112 11.06 4.83 -6.79
N TRP A 113 10.94 6.17 -6.76
CA TRP A 113 11.31 7.07 -7.86
C TRP A 113 12.26 8.23 -7.53
N GLN A 114 12.70 8.42 -6.28
CA GLN A 114 13.50 9.60 -5.89
C GLN A 114 14.95 9.30 -5.45
N ARG A 115 15.56 8.22 -5.94
CA ARG A 115 17.01 8.02 -5.84
C ARG A 115 17.59 7.53 -7.15
#